data_AF-A0A2J8QJ10-F1
#
_entry.id   AF-A0A2J8QJ10-F1
#
_cell.length_a   1.000
_cell.length_b   1.000
_cell.length_c   1.000
_cell.angle_alpha   90.00
_cell.angle_beta   90.00
_cell.angle_gamma   90.00
#
_symmetry.space_group_name_H-M   'P 1'
#
loop_
_entity.id
_entity.type
_entity.pdbx_description
1 polymer ?
#
loop_
_entity_poly.entity_id
_entity_poly.type
_entity_poly.pdbx_seq_one_letter_code
_entity_poly.pdbx_strand_id
1 'polypeptide(L)' 'MDTRTATAELGWTANPASGWEEVSGYDENLNTIRTYQVCNVF' A
#
# COMPACT_ATOMS: atom_id res chain seq x y z
N MET A 1 11.11 3.45 -10.09
CA MET A 1 10.87 2.81 -8.77
C MET A 1 9.74 1.83 -8.96
N ASP A 2 9.94 0.56 -8.62
CA ASP A 2 8.88 -0.46 -8.64
C ASP A 2 8.54 -0.82 -7.19
N THR A 3 7.28 -0.60 -6.79
CA THR A 3 6.81 -0.89 -5.43
C THR A 3 6.56 -2.37 -5.20
N ARG A 4 6.37 -3.16 -6.27
CA ARG A 4 6.09 -4.60 -6.16
C ARG A 4 7.28 -5.40 -5.66
N THR A 5 8.49 -4.84 -5.76
CA THR A 5 9.73 -5.49 -5.30
C THR A 5 10.03 -5.22 -3.83
N ALA A 6 9.20 -4.43 -3.13
CA ALA A 6 9.40 -4.15 -1.72
C ALA A 6 9.06 -5.38 -0.86
N THR A 7 10.04 -5.86 -0.11
CA THR A 7 9.88 -6.98 0.85
C THR A 7 9.57 -6.51 2.28
N ALA A 8 9.63 -5.19 2.51
CA ALA A 8 9.30 -4.52 3.76
C ALA A 8 8.30 -3.38 3.50
N GLU A 9 8.03 -2.54 4.49
CA GLU A 9 7.17 -1.34 4.30
C GLU A 9 7.75 -0.38 3.25
N LEU A 10 6.88 0.25 2.47
CA LEU A 10 7.24 1.33 1.55
C LEU A 10 7.57 2.60 2.32
N GLY A 11 6.91 2.83 3.46
CA GLY A 11 7.23 3.91 4.39
C GLY A 11 6.97 5.30 3.81
N TRP A 12 6.03 5.43 2.88
CA TRP A 12 5.64 6.72 2.31
C TRP A 12 4.79 7.52 3.28
N THR A 13 4.99 8.84 3.28
CA THR A 13 4.19 9.76 4.09
C THR A 13 2.80 9.91 3.51
N ALA A 14 1.77 9.50 4.26
CA ALA A 14 0.37 9.77 3.95
C ALA A 14 -0.04 11.17 4.45
N ASN A 15 -0.63 11.99 3.57
CA ASN A 15 -1.20 13.29 3.94
C ASN A 15 -2.56 13.52 3.24
N PRO A 16 -3.67 13.70 3.97
CA PRO A 16 -3.78 13.59 5.43
C PRO A 16 -3.53 12.15 5.91
N ALA A 17 -3.09 11.99 7.15
CA ALA A 17 -2.87 10.67 7.76
C ALA A 17 -4.14 9.82 7.85
N SER A 18 -5.33 10.44 7.78
CA SER A 18 -6.63 9.76 7.74
C SER A 18 -7.05 9.29 6.34
N GLY A 19 -6.23 9.53 5.31
CA GLY A 19 -6.53 9.16 3.93
C GLY A 19 -5.98 7.78 3.57
N TRP A 20 -4.70 7.75 3.20
CA TRP A 20 -4.03 6.57 2.68
C TRP A 20 -3.43 5.73 3.81
N GLU A 21 -3.70 4.43 3.78
CA GLU A 21 -3.13 3.43 4.69
C GLU A 21 -2.29 2.43 3.89
N GLU A 22 -1.08 2.10 4.40
CA GLU A 22 -0.25 1.05 3.81
C GLU A 22 -0.78 -0.33 4.22
N VAL A 23 -1.07 -1.19 3.24
CA VAL A 23 -1.59 -2.54 3.46
C VAL A 23 -0.89 -3.57 2.57
N SER A 24 -0.78 -4.78 3.10
CA SER A 24 -0.35 -5.94 2.31
C SER A 24 -1.48 -6.40 1.40
N GLY A 25 -1.22 -6.48 0.10
CA GLY A 25 -2.11 -7.03 -0.91
C GLY A 25 -1.45 -8.18 -1.67
N TYR A 26 -2.17 -8.67 -2.69
CA TYR A 26 -1.67 -9.68 -3.61
C TYR A 26 -1.74 -9.17 -5.04
N ASP A 27 -0.74 -9.52 -5.85
CA ASP A 27 -0.81 -9.33 -7.29
C ASP A 27 -1.57 -10.49 -7.98
N GLU A 28 -1.64 -10.45 -9.31
CA GLU A 28 -2.27 -11.49 -10.13
C GLU A 28 -1.62 -12.89 -10.00
N ASN A 29 -0.38 -12.95 -9.53
CA ASN A 29 0.38 -14.18 -9.33
C ASN A 29 0.38 -14.64 -7.86
N LEU A 30 -0.45 -14.01 -7.01
CA LEU A 30 -0.54 -14.26 -5.58
C LEU A 30 0.75 -13.95 -4.80
N ASN A 31 1.64 -13.10 -5.33
CA ASN A 31 2.77 -12.60 -4.56
C ASN A 31 2.29 -11.53 -3.57
N THR A 32 2.79 -11.58 -2.34
CA THR A 32 2.54 -10.52 -1.36
C THR A 32 3.26 -9.25 -1.79
N ILE A 33 2.52 -8.15 -1.90
CA ILE A 33 3.05 -6.82 -2.26
C ILE A 33 2.56 -5.77 -1.26
N ARG A 34 3.30 -4.67 -1.15
CA ARG A 34 2.84 -3.48 -0.42
C ARG A 34 1.99 -2.58 -1.32
N THR A 35 0.87 -2.12 -0.79
CA THR A 35 -0.07 -1.24 -1.49
C THR A 35 -0.55 -0.14 -0.54
N TYR A 36 -1.13 0.93 -1.07
CA TYR A 36 -1.83 1.92 -0.29
C TYR A 36 -3.31 1.92 -0.69
N GLN A 37 -4.21 1.96 0.28
CA GLN A 37 -5.66 2.03 0.05
C GLN A 37 -6.27 3.25 0.76
N VAL A 38 -7.42 3.70 0.26
CA VAL A 38 -8.24 4.75 0.88
C VAL A 38 -9.71 4.37 0.73
N CYS A 39 -10.46 4.43 1.84
CA CYS A 39 -11.88 4.05 1.87
C CYS A 39 -12.70 4.99 2.77
N ASN A 40 -12.56 6.30 2.56
CA ASN A 40 -13.29 7.33 3.29
C ASN A 40 -14.65 7.63 2.64
N VAL A 41 -15.48 6.59 2.47
CA VAL A 41 -16.84 6.68 1.94
C VAL A 41 -17.79 7.07 3.09
N PHE A 42 -17.87 8.37 3.36
CA PHE A 42 -18.82 8.99 4.28
C PHE A 42 -19.87 9.77 3.51
#